data_AF-A0A1L9PBI7-F1
#
_entry.id   AF-A0A1L9PBI7-F1
#
_cell.length_a   1.000
_cell.length_b   1.000
_cell.length_c   1.000
_cell.angle_alpha   90.00
_cell.angle_beta   90.00
_cell.angle_gamma   90.00
#
_symmetry.space_group_name_H-M   'P 1'
#
loop_
_entity.id
_entity.type
_entity.pdbx_description
1 polymer ?
#
loop_
_entity_poly.entity_id
_entity_poly.type
_entity_poly.pdbx_seq_one_letter_code
_entity_poly.pdbx_strand_id
1 'polypeptide(L)'
;MTVIWGLDLHEIHYSKFKSSHMFNRAYHLRRTKMVVYQLAMILCVCSESVGTAAFSDYLDQQSEVQGQHPGVKLHNNDFIGAASYNIFVGIAVAFIFGAAFFFDLFWPERHECKHVRVSWKISAVVVTAMMLSSALTLTCIGALHDATVTGTDPHTAQTFRLEAVRQPTYNYRHNPKVVAAVVLAWPGWVFCVVSTIVLFMSHKHDDQFGPKSNYGRSLESGDVADKEGDVESE
;
A
#
# COMPACT_ATOMS: atom_id res chain seq x y z
N MET A 1 2.14 -13.22 -33.32
CA MET A 1 2.61 -12.34 -32.22
C MET A 1 1.43 -11.96 -31.38
N THR A 2 1.47 -12.24 -30.07
CA THR A 2 0.31 -12.03 -29.20
C THR A 2 0.43 -10.64 -28.60
N VAL A 3 -0.09 -9.65 -29.32
CA VAL A 3 -0.28 -8.30 -28.80
C VAL A 3 -1.63 -8.28 -28.09
N ILE A 4 -1.63 -8.09 -26.78
CA ILE A 4 -2.86 -7.95 -26.00
C ILE A 4 -2.99 -6.47 -25.65
N TRP A 5 -4.05 -5.82 -26.15
CA TRP A 5 -4.37 -4.42 -25.83
C TRP A 5 -3.30 -3.40 -26.25
N GLY A 6 -2.53 -3.69 -27.31
CA GLY A 6 -1.44 -2.82 -27.79
C GLY A 6 -0.15 -2.92 -26.99
N LEU A 7 -0.06 -3.86 -26.04
CA LEU A 7 1.11 -4.14 -25.24
C LEU A 7 1.76 -5.43 -25.77
N ASP A 8 3.04 -5.34 -26.15
CA ASP A 8 3.79 -6.51 -26.60
C ASP A 8 4.21 -7.37 -25.40
N LEU A 9 3.68 -8.59 -25.32
CA LEU A 9 3.99 -9.53 -24.24
C LEU A 9 5.46 -9.97 -24.25
N HIS A 10 6.18 -9.80 -25.37
CA HIS A 10 7.61 -10.03 -25.44
C HIS A 10 8.42 -8.94 -24.69
N GLU A 11 7.83 -7.86 -24.18
CA GLU A 11 8.56 -6.91 -23.33
C GLU A 11 8.65 -7.37 -21.87
N ILE A 12 7.87 -8.39 -21.48
CA ILE A 12 7.89 -8.99 -20.14
C ILE A 12 9.06 -9.97 -20.04
N HIS A 13 10.22 -9.48 -19.63
CA HIS A 13 11.39 -10.32 -19.36
C HIS A 13 11.82 -10.19 -17.90
N TYR A 14 12.25 -11.30 -17.29
CA TYR A 14 12.87 -11.28 -15.97
C TYR A 14 14.09 -10.34 -15.89
N SER A 15 14.78 -10.10 -17.01
CA SER A 15 15.88 -9.14 -17.09
C SER A 15 15.46 -7.68 -16.87
N LYS A 16 14.18 -7.31 -17.13
CA LYS A 16 13.66 -5.95 -16.88
C LYS A 16 13.47 -5.64 -15.39
N PHE A 17 13.42 -6.67 -14.53
CA PHE A 17 13.48 -6.51 -13.07
C PHE A 17 14.88 -6.15 -12.55
N LYS A 18 15.91 -6.15 -13.41
CA LYS A 18 17.26 -5.75 -12.99
C LYS A 18 17.24 -4.30 -12.51
N SER A 19 17.86 -4.04 -11.36
CA SER A 19 18.00 -2.70 -10.75
C SER A 19 18.47 -1.64 -11.75
N SER A 20 19.38 -1.98 -12.68
CA SER A 20 19.86 -1.06 -13.72
C SER A 20 18.74 -0.54 -14.66
N HIS A 21 17.68 -1.33 -14.88
CA HIS A 21 16.54 -0.96 -15.71
C HIS A 21 15.45 -0.23 -14.90
N MET A 22 15.24 -0.63 -13.64
CA MET A 22 14.32 0.05 -12.70
C MET A 22 14.78 1.46 -12.36
N PHE A 23 16.09 1.66 -12.16
CA PHE A 23 16.67 2.95 -11.79
C PHE A 23 17.34 3.67 -12.96
N ASN A 24 16.93 3.44 -14.20
CA ASN A 24 17.48 4.21 -15.33
C ASN A 24 16.94 5.66 -15.35
N ARG A 25 17.80 6.63 -15.70
CA ARG A 25 17.45 8.06 -15.84
C ARG A 25 16.87 8.41 -17.21
N ALA A 26 16.82 7.45 -18.13
CA ALA A 26 16.26 7.61 -19.48
C ALA A 26 14.79 8.06 -19.48
N TYR A 27 14.01 7.76 -18.43
CA TYR A 27 12.58 8.07 -18.35
C TYR A 27 12.28 9.05 -17.19
N HIS A 28 11.35 9.97 -17.42
CA HIS A 28 11.03 11.04 -16.45
C HIS A 28 10.37 10.46 -15.19
N LEU A 29 10.85 10.85 -14.00
CA LEU A 29 10.40 10.37 -12.68
C LEU A 29 10.44 8.85 -12.44
N ARG A 30 11.03 8.02 -13.31
CA ARG A 30 11.03 6.55 -13.17
C ARG A 30 11.58 6.08 -11.81
N ARG A 31 12.73 6.60 -11.38
CA ARG A 31 13.29 6.29 -10.05
C ARG A 31 12.34 6.66 -8.91
N THR A 32 11.77 7.86 -8.98
CA THR A 32 10.88 8.40 -7.96
C THR A 32 9.60 7.59 -7.87
N LYS A 33 8.98 7.25 -9.01
CA LYS A 33 7.81 6.36 -9.07
C LYS A 33 8.11 4.99 -8.46
N MET A 34 9.21 4.37 -8.86
CA MET A 34 9.59 3.03 -8.41
C MET A 34 9.80 3.00 -6.88
N VAL A 35 10.47 4.01 -6.32
CA VAL A 35 10.70 4.09 -4.86
C VAL A 35 9.41 4.41 -4.12
N VAL A 36 8.68 5.43 -4.55
CA VAL A 36 7.49 5.93 -3.82
C VAL A 36 6.35 4.91 -3.86
N TYR A 37 6.10 4.27 -5.01
CA TYR A 37 5.05 3.24 -5.12
C TYR A 37 5.39 2.01 -4.27
N GLN A 38 6.66 1.58 -4.27
CA GLN A 38 7.09 0.45 -3.46
C GLN A 38 7.03 0.75 -1.96
N LEU A 39 7.42 1.96 -1.53
CA LEU A 39 7.29 2.37 -0.13
C LEU A 39 5.82 2.42 0.31
N ALA A 40 4.92 2.95 -0.53
CA ALA A 40 3.48 2.93 -0.28
C ALA A 40 2.97 1.50 -0.11
N MET A 41 3.31 0.61 -1.04
CA MET A 41 2.87 -0.79 -1.00
C MET A 41 3.41 -1.53 0.23
N ILE A 42 4.70 -1.45 0.52
CA ILE A 42 5.31 -2.17 1.64
C ILE A 42 4.69 -1.73 2.96
N LEU A 43 4.53 -0.42 3.19
CA LEU A 43 3.99 0.09 4.44
C LEU A 43 2.51 -0.27 4.61
N CYS A 44 1.70 -0.19 3.55
CA CYS A 44 0.30 -0.62 3.58
C CYS A 44 0.16 -2.13 3.81
N VAL A 45 0.96 -2.96 3.13
CA VAL A 45 0.95 -4.43 3.29
C VAL A 45 1.45 -4.86 4.67
N CYS A 46 2.48 -4.20 5.21
CA CYS A 46 2.94 -4.46 6.57
C CYS A 46 1.89 -4.05 7.60
N SER A 47 1.23 -2.89 7.43
CA SER A 47 0.11 -2.46 8.28
C SER A 47 -1.02 -3.48 8.26
N GLU A 48 -1.42 -3.93 7.06
CA GLU A 48 -2.42 -4.97 6.87
C GLU A 48 -2.02 -6.27 7.58
N SER A 49 -0.80 -6.77 7.35
CA SER A 49 -0.33 -8.05 7.90
C SER A 49 -0.33 -8.04 9.43
N VAL A 50 0.13 -6.94 10.03
CA VAL A 50 0.14 -6.79 11.50
C VAL A 50 -1.29 -6.61 12.04
N GLY A 51 -2.15 -5.88 11.32
CA GLY A 51 -3.57 -5.74 11.65
C GLY A 51 -4.30 -7.09 11.62
N THR A 52 -4.01 -7.94 10.63
CA THR A 52 -4.53 -9.31 10.53
C THR A 52 -4.03 -10.18 11.68
N ALA A 53 -2.75 -10.06 12.06
CA ALA A 53 -2.22 -10.80 13.20
C ALA A 53 -2.90 -10.39 14.51
N ALA A 54 -3.19 -9.10 14.71
CA ALA A 54 -3.97 -8.64 15.86
C ALA A 54 -5.41 -9.17 15.81
N PHE A 55 -6.03 -9.16 14.64
CA PHE A 55 -7.37 -9.69 14.41
C PHE A 55 -7.47 -11.18 14.76
N SER A 56 -6.51 -12.00 14.33
CA SER A 56 -6.47 -13.42 14.68
C SER A 56 -6.37 -13.64 16.19
N ASP A 57 -5.52 -12.88 16.90
CA ASP A 57 -5.41 -12.99 18.36
C ASP A 57 -6.75 -12.71 19.06
N TYR A 58 -7.49 -11.68 18.61
CA TYR A 58 -8.78 -11.31 19.21
C TYR A 58 -9.90 -12.30 18.90
N LEU A 59 -9.86 -12.98 17.75
CA LEU A 59 -10.77 -14.06 17.42
C LEU A 59 -10.49 -15.31 18.27
N ASP A 60 -9.22 -15.68 18.42
CA ASP A 60 -8.82 -16.81 19.24
C ASP A 60 -9.24 -16.58 20.70
N GLN A 61 -9.03 -15.37 21.23
CA GLN A 61 -9.51 -14.98 22.55
C GLN A 61 -11.03 -15.10 22.69
N GLN A 62 -11.79 -14.64 21.69
CA GLN A 62 -13.24 -14.75 21.71
C GLN A 62 -13.69 -16.22 21.71
N SER A 63 -13.06 -17.08 20.90
CA SER A 63 -13.40 -18.49 20.84
C SER A 63 -13.03 -19.25 22.11
N GLU A 64 -11.91 -18.92 22.75
CA GLU A 64 -11.43 -19.57 23.97
C GLU A 64 -12.36 -19.26 25.15
N VAL A 65 -12.69 -17.98 25.36
CA VAL A 65 -13.59 -17.54 26.44
C VAL A 65 -15.00 -18.09 26.28
N GLN A 66 -15.54 -18.08 25.05
CA GLN A 66 -16.87 -18.63 24.76
C GLN A 66 -16.90 -20.16 24.90
N GLY A 67 -15.79 -20.84 24.60
CA GLY A 67 -15.66 -22.29 24.77
C GLY A 67 -15.60 -22.71 26.24
N GLN A 68 -14.94 -21.92 27.10
CA GLN A 68 -14.81 -22.20 28.54
C GLN A 68 -16.08 -21.80 29.31
N HIS A 69 -16.80 -20.77 28.87
CA HIS A 69 -17.99 -20.26 29.55
C HIS A 69 -19.17 -20.04 28.58
N PRO A 70 -20.09 -21.03 28.44
CA PRO A 70 -21.18 -21.01 27.45
C PRO A 70 -22.21 -19.86 27.60
N GLY A 71 -22.17 -19.13 28.72
CA GLY A 71 -23.04 -17.97 28.99
C GLY A 71 -22.39 -16.60 28.72
N VAL A 72 -21.10 -16.56 28.39
CA VAL A 72 -20.32 -15.31 28.30
C VAL A 72 -20.07 -14.97 26.85
N LYS A 73 -20.41 -13.75 26.44
CA LYS A 73 -20.18 -13.26 25.07
C LYS A 73 -19.19 -12.09 25.10
N LEU A 74 -18.02 -12.33 24.52
CA LEU A 74 -17.05 -11.27 24.19
C LEU A 74 -17.45 -10.59 22.87
N HIS A 75 -17.60 -9.27 22.89
CA HIS A 75 -17.86 -8.43 21.72
C HIS A 75 -16.58 -7.69 21.32
N ASN A 76 -15.96 -8.14 20.23
CA ASN A 76 -14.79 -7.52 19.58
C ASN A 76 -15.13 -6.96 18.18
N ASN A 77 -16.43 -6.80 17.88
CA ASN A 77 -16.91 -6.51 16.53
C ASN A 77 -16.35 -5.21 15.93
N ASP A 78 -16.10 -4.21 16.77
CA ASP A 78 -15.57 -2.91 16.34
C ASP A 78 -14.15 -3.05 15.79
N PHE A 79 -13.27 -3.76 16.52
CA PHE A 79 -11.91 -4.01 16.05
C PHE A 79 -11.87 -4.96 14.84
N ILE A 80 -12.73 -5.99 14.84
CA ILE A 80 -12.88 -6.92 13.72
C ILE A 80 -13.28 -6.16 12.43
N GLY A 81 -14.23 -5.24 12.54
CA GLY A 81 -14.64 -4.38 11.43
C GLY A 81 -13.52 -3.47 10.94
N ALA A 82 -12.80 -2.83 11.88
CA ALA A 82 -11.66 -1.96 11.57
C ALA A 82 -10.53 -2.71 10.84
N ALA A 83 -10.14 -3.88 11.36
CA ALA A 83 -9.07 -4.69 10.79
C ALA A 83 -9.47 -5.25 9.41
N SER A 84 -10.71 -5.72 9.25
CA SER A 84 -11.23 -6.22 7.97
C SER A 84 -11.26 -5.13 6.90
N TYR A 85 -11.67 -3.91 7.28
CA TYR A 85 -11.62 -2.77 6.38
C TYR A 85 -10.18 -2.42 5.98
N ASN A 86 -9.23 -2.48 6.90
CA ASN A 86 -7.82 -2.24 6.59
C ASN A 86 -7.22 -3.26 5.63
N ILE A 87 -7.58 -4.55 5.76
CA ILE A 87 -7.21 -5.60 4.81
C ILE A 87 -7.71 -5.27 3.41
N PHE A 88 -9.02 -4.96 3.30
CA PHE A 88 -9.62 -4.63 2.01
C PHE A 88 -8.93 -3.43 1.33
N VAL A 89 -8.65 -2.38 2.11
CA VAL A 89 -8.00 -1.18 1.60
C VAL A 89 -6.53 -1.44 1.24
N GLY A 90 -5.80 -2.23 2.03
CA GLY A 90 -4.43 -2.64 1.74
C GLY A 90 -4.31 -3.36 0.39
N ILE A 91 -5.19 -4.34 0.15
CA ILE A 91 -5.28 -5.05 -1.13
C ILE A 91 -5.62 -4.09 -2.28
N ALA A 92 -6.56 -3.17 -2.09
CA ALA A 92 -6.92 -2.19 -3.13
C ALA A 92 -5.75 -1.27 -3.51
N VAL A 93 -4.99 -0.80 -2.52
CA VAL A 93 -3.77 0.01 -2.73
C VAL A 93 -2.71 -0.79 -3.48
N ALA A 94 -2.46 -2.04 -3.07
CA ALA A 94 -1.51 -2.93 -3.72
C ALA A 94 -1.91 -3.25 -5.16
N PHE A 95 -3.20 -3.44 -5.43
CA PHE A 95 -3.69 -3.70 -6.78
C PHE A 95 -3.48 -2.48 -7.70
N ILE A 96 -3.86 -1.28 -7.25
CA ILE A 96 -3.74 -0.07 -8.07
C ILE A 96 -2.28 0.36 -8.25
N PHE A 97 -1.54 0.61 -7.17
CA PHE A 97 -0.16 1.07 -7.30
C PHE A 97 0.81 -0.04 -7.73
N GLY A 98 0.52 -1.30 -7.39
CA GLY A 98 1.28 -2.44 -7.89
C GLY A 98 1.08 -2.64 -9.38
N ALA A 99 -0.16 -2.59 -9.87
CA ALA A 99 -0.39 -2.61 -11.31
C ALA A 99 0.28 -1.42 -12.01
N ALA A 100 0.12 -0.19 -11.49
CA ALA A 100 0.79 0.99 -12.04
C ALA A 100 2.32 0.82 -12.09
N PHE A 101 2.93 0.25 -11.05
CA PHE A 101 4.35 -0.09 -11.01
C PHE A 101 4.74 -1.09 -12.11
N PHE A 102 4.00 -2.19 -12.27
CA PHE A 102 4.31 -3.20 -13.29
C PHE A 102 4.13 -2.65 -14.71
N PHE A 103 3.09 -1.85 -14.94
CA PHE A 103 2.87 -1.22 -16.24
C PHE A 103 3.99 -0.23 -16.59
N ASP A 104 4.41 0.62 -15.64
CA ASP A 104 5.52 1.55 -15.84
C ASP A 104 6.88 0.81 -15.96
N LEU A 105 7.00 -0.41 -15.43
CA LEU A 105 8.21 -1.23 -15.53
C LEU A 105 8.34 -1.91 -16.90
N PHE A 106 7.29 -2.61 -17.33
CA PHE A 106 7.30 -3.43 -18.53
C PHE A 106 7.14 -2.61 -19.80
N TRP A 107 6.22 -1.64 -19.81
CA TRP A 107 5.88 -0.83 -20.99
C TRP A 107 6.03 0.67 -20.74
N PRO A 108 7.27 1.18 -20.58
CA PRO A 108 7.51 2.59 -20.28
C PRO A 108 7.12 3.54 -21.44
N GLU A 109 6.98 3.05 -22.67
CA GLU A 109 6.65 3.85 -23.86
C GLU A 109 5.19 3.67 -24.30
N ARG A 110 4.34 3.08 -23.46
CA ARG A 110 2.93 2.84 -23.81
C ARG A 110 2.19 4.14 -24.12
N HIS A 111 1.54 4.17 -25.29
CA HIS A 111 0.56 5.19 -25.62
C HIS A 111 -0.79 4.81 -25.03
N GLU A 112 -1.10 5.35 -23.85
CA GLU A 112 -2.41 5.16 -23.23
C GLU A 112 -3.46 6.12 -23.78
N CYS A 113 -4.66 5.60 -24.03
CA CYS A 113 -5.83 6.41 -24.32
C CYS A 113 -6.13 7.36 -23.15
N LYS A 114 -6.62 8.58 -23.44
CA LYS A 114 -6.95 9.60 -22.43
C LYS A 114 -7.89 9.08 -21.32
N HIS A 115 -8.85 8.21 -21.68
CA HIS A 115 -9.77 7.60 -20.71
C HIS A 115 -9.05 6.71 -19.70
N VAL A 116 -8.07 5.90 -20.12
CA VAL A 116 -7.29 5.01 -19.24
C VAL A 116 -6.47 5.84 -18.25
N ARG A 117 -5.85 6.93 -18.72
CA ARG A 117 -5.10 7.87 -17.86
C ARG A 117 -5.98 8.54 -16.81
N VAL A 118 -7.22 8.90 -17.17
CA VAL A 118 -8.19 9.46 -16.22
C VAL A 118 -8.62 8.41 -15.21
N SER A 119 -8.88 7.17 -15.64
CA SER A 119 -9.21 6.06 -14.74
C SER A 119 -8.11 5.81 -13.71
N TRP A 120 -6.82 5.84 -14.11
CA TRP A 120 -5.69 5.74 -13.18
C TRP A 120 -5.64 6.88 -12.16
N LYS A 121 -5.91 8.11 -12.59
CA LYS A 121 -5.95 9.28 -11.69
C LYS A 121 -7.09 9.15 -10.68
N ILE A 122 -8.29 8.76 -11.14
CA ILE A 122 -9.46 8.56 -10.27
C ILE A 122 -9.20 7.41 -9.29
N SER A 123 -8.70 6.26 -9.77
CA SER A 123 -8.43 5.11 -8.90
C SER A 123 -7.37 5.44 -7.84
N ALA A 124 -6.29 6.14 -8.21
CA ALA A 124 -5.26 6.58 -7.27
C ALA A 124 -5.82 7.49 -6.16
N VAL A 125 -6.69 8.45 -6.53
CA VAL A 125 -7.36 9.34 -5.55
C VAL A 125 -8.30 8.54 -4.64
N VAL A 126 -9.10 7.64 -5.20
CA VAL A 126 -10.05 6.80 -4.46
C VAL A 126 -9.32 5.91 -3.45
N VAL A 127 -8.28 5.18 -3.86
CA VAL A 127 -7.54 4.31 -2.92
C VAL A 127 -6.80 5.11 -1.85
N THR A 128 -6.33 6.32 -2.17
CA THR A 128 -5.69 7.20 -1.18
C THR A 128 -6.71 7.70 -0.13
N ALA A 129 -7.94 8.04 -0.56
CA ALA A 129 -9.01 8.42 0.35
C ALA A 129 -9.48 7.22 1.21
N MET A 130 -9.57 6.02 0.63
CA MET A 130 -9.86 4.80 1.35
C MET A 130 -8.78 4.48 2.39
N MET A 131 -7.50 4.67 2.05
CA MET A 131 -6.38 4.48 2.99
C MET A 131 -6.43 5.49 4.15
N LEU A 132 -6.82 6.74 3.89
CA LEU A 132 -7.05 7.71 4.96
C LEU A 132 -8.17 7.26 5.90
N SER A 133 -9.30 6.85 5.32
CA SER A 133 -10.44 6.34 6.07
C SER A 133 -10.05 5.12 6.91
N SER A 134 -9.25 4.21 6.36
CA SER A 134 -8.74 3.04 7.09
C SER A 134 -7.84 3.43 8.25
N ALA A 135 -6.86 4.30 8.01
CA ALA A 135 -5.94 4.77 9.06
C ALA A 135 -6.70 5.48 10.19
N LEU A 136 -7.70 6.30 9.85
CA LEU A 136 -8.57 6.96 10.84
C LEU A 136 -9.41 5.94 11.62
N THR A 137 -10.02 4.98 10.93
CA THR A 137 -10.86 3.94 11.56
C THR A 137 -10.04 3.09 12.52
N LEU A 138 -8.85 2.64 12.11
CA LEU A 138 -7.94 1.88 12.97
C LEU A 138 -7.46 2.71 14.16
N THR A 139 -7.17 4.00 13.96
CA THR A 139 -6.74 4.91 15.03
C THR A 139 -7.87 5.16 16.02
N CYS A 140 -9.07 5.49 15.54
CA CYS A 140 -10.24 5.77 16.38
C CYS A 140 -10.70 4.55 17.17
N ILE A 141 -10.76 3.38 16.54
CA ILE A 141 -11.21 2.15 17.23
C ILE A 141 -10.10 1.61 18.12
N GLY A 142 -8.86 1.55 17.62
CA GLY A 142 -7.71 1.10 18.41
C GLY A 142 -7.41 2.02 19.60
N ALA A 143 -7.78 3.30 19.53
CA ALA A 143 -7.68 4.22 20.64
C ALA A 143 -8.95 4.19 21.52
N LEU A 144 -10.13 4.48 20.99
CA LEU A 144 -11.28 4.86 21.80
C LEU A 144 -12.13 3.67 22.28
N HIS A 145 -11.95 2.49 21.71
CA HIS A 145 -12.78 1.32 22.02
C HIS A 145 -11.99 0.26 22.78
N ASP A 146 -12.71 -0.46 23.64
CA ASP A 146 -12.21 -1.59 24.41
C ASP A 146 -13.11 -2.80 24.19
N ALA A 147 -12.57 -4.00 24.35
CA ALA A 147 -13.34 -5.24 24.26
C ALA A 147 -14.40 -5.32 25.37
N THR A 148 -15.67 -5.49 24.99
CA THR A 148 -16.80 -5.56 25.94
C THR A 148 -17.20 -7.01 26.21
N VAL A 149 -17.38 -7.35 27.49
CA VAL A 149 -17.84 -8.67 27.94
C VAL A 149 -19.29 -8.52 28.39
N THR A 150 -20.17 -9.37 27.88
CA THR A 150 -21.61 -9.38 28.22
C THR A 150 -22.05 -10.78 28.65
N GLY A 151 -23.08 -10.88 29.50
CA GLY A 151 -23.61 -12.16 29.98
C GLY A 151 -23.12 -12.62 31.36
N THR A 152 -22.40 -11.78 32.11
CA THR A 152 -21.93 -12.06 33.49
C THR A 152 -22.03 -10.81 34.38
N ASP A 153 -21.90 -10.99 35.69
CA ASP A 153 -21.80 -9.86 36.62
C ASP A 153 -20.49 -9.07 36.39
N PRO A 154 -20.46 -7.76 36.70
CA PRO A 154 -19.32 -6.89 36.40
C PRO A 154 -18.01 -7.33 37.07
N HIS A 155 -18.09 -8.04 38.19
CA HIS A 155 -16.94 -8.48 38.96
C HIS A 155 -16.32 -9.73 38.33
N THR A 156 -17.13 -10.71 37.95
CA THR A 156 -16.70 -11.92 37.21
C THR A 156 -16.20 -11.57 35.80
N ALA A 157 -16.80 -10.58 35.14
CA ALA A 157 -16.29 -10.04 33.87
C ALA A 157 -14.88 -9.42 34.00
N GLN A 158 -14.57 -8.80 35.15
CA GLN A 158 -13.22 -8.32 35.46
C GLN A 158 -12.25 -9.47 35.77
N THR A 159 -12.71 -10.52 36.46
CA THR A 159 -11.89 -11.70 36.73
C THR A 159 -11.49 -12.41 35.45
N PHE A 160 -12.42 -12.63 34.50
CA PHE A 160 -12.10 -13.19 33.18
C PHE A 160 -11.14 -12.31 32.37
N ARG A 161 -11.21 -10.98 32.54
CA ARG A 161 -10.24 -10.05 31.93
C ARG A 161 -8.83 -10.21 32.48
N LEU A 162 -8.70 -10.59 33.75
CA LEU A 162 -7.41 -10.82 34.43
C LEU A 162 -6.89 -12.24 34.22
N GLU A 163 -7.78 -13.21 34.03
CA GLU A 163 -7.50 -14.64 33.92
C GLU A 163 -7.23 -15.11 32.49
N ALA A 164 -7.44 -14.25 31.47
CA ALA A 164 -7.01 -14.53 30.11
C ALA A 164 -5.46 -14.60 30.03
N VAL A 165 -4.93 -15.78 30.30
CA VAL A 165 -3.49 -16.14 30.28
C VAL A 165 -2.86 -15.91 28.89
N ARG A 166 -3.68 -15.83 27.84
CA ARG A 166 -3.25 -15.56 26.46
C ARG A 166 -3.45 -14.08 26.12
N GLN A 167 -2.33 -13.35 25.97
CA GLN A 167 -2.26 -12.07 25.26
C GLN A 167 -3.04 -12.23 23.93
N PRO A 168 -4.07 -11.41 23.63
CA PRO A 168 -3.99 -9.95 23.62
C PRO A 168 -4.77 -9.24 24.75
N THR A 169 -4.31 -8.05 25.12
CA THR A 169 -5.00 -7.20 26.10
C THR A 169 -6.38 -6.78 25.59
N TYR A 170 -7.38 -6.79 26.49
CA TYR A 170 -8.75 -6.32 26.20
C TYR A 170 -8.82 -4.85 25.77
N ASN A 171 -7.84 -4.05 26.19
CA ASN A 171 -7.67 -2.68 25.72
C ASN A 171 -6.86 -2.69 24.42
N TYR A 172 -7.50 -2.31 23.30
CA TYR A 172 -6.85 -2.33 21.98
C TYR A 172 -5.59 -1.46 21.93
N ARG A 173 -5.54 -0.38 22.72
CA ARG A 173 -4.37 0.51 22.88
C ARG A 173 -3.10 -0.16 23.40
N HIS A 174 -3.23 -1.22 24.20
CA HIS A 174 -2.08 -1.88 24.83
C HIS A 174 -1.57 -3.06 24.00
N ASN A 175 -2.27 -3.43 22.93
CA ASN A 175 -1.80 -4.46 22.02
C ASN A 175 -0.72 -3.87 21.08
N PRO A 176 0.53 -4.34 21.16
CA PRO A 176 1.62 -3.80 20.34
C PRO A 176 1.37 -4.01 18.85
N LYS A 177 0.63 -5.06 18.45
CA LYS A 177 0.27 -5.30 17.06
C LYS A 177 -0.71 -4.23 16.54
N VAL A 178 -1.70 -3.85 17.34
CA VAL A 178 -2.65 -2.78 16.98
C VAL A 178 -1.92 -1.44 16.82
N VAL A 179 -1.05 -1.10 17.76
CA VAL A 179 -0.25 0.12 17.69
C VAL A 179 0.66 0.11 16.47
N ALA A 180 1.36 -1.00 16.22
CA ALA A 180 2.23 -1.14 15.04
C ALA A 180 1.46 -1.01 13.72
N ALA A 181 0.25 -1.57 13.62
CA ALA A 181 -0.61 -1.42 12.45
C ALA A 181 -0.99 0.06 12.22
N VAL A 182 -1.39 0.80 13.27
CA VAL A 182 -1.68 2.24 13.18
C VAL A 182 -0.44 3.04 12.75
N VAL A 183 0.70 2.79 13.39
CA VAL A 183 1.96 3.50 13.12
C VAL A 183 2.46 3.26 11.69
N LEU A 184 2.19 2.09 11.10
CA LEU A 184 2.54 1.80 9.70
C LEU A 184 1.50 2.36 8.71
N ALA A 185 0.22 2.40 9.08
CA ALA A 185 -0.86 2.91 8.24
C ALA A 185 -0.68 4.40 7.87
N TRP A 186 -0.25 5.23 8.83
CA TRP A 186 -0.08 6.68 8.63
C TRP A 186 1.03 7.02 7.62
N PRO A 187 2.27 6.53 7.76
CA PRO A 187 3.29 6.66 6.72
C PRO A 187 2.84 6.06 5.39
N GLY A 188 2.18 4.90 5.40
CA GLY A 188 1.63 4.29 4.19
C GLY A 188 0.69 5.23 3.45
N TRP A 189 -0.24 5.89 4.17
CA TRP A 189 -1.12 6.90 3.59
C TRP A 189 -0.35 8.10 3.00
N VAL A 190 0.66 8.62 3.70
CA VAL A 190 1.49 9.71 3.18
C VAL A 190 2.15 9.31 1.86
N PHE A 191 2.70 8.10 1.78
CA PHE A 191 3.28 7.61 0.53
C PHE A 191 2.23 7.37 -0.56
N CYS A 192 0.98 7.01 -0.25
CA CYS A 192 -0.12 6.99 -1.21
C CYS A 192 -0.43 8.38 -1.78
N VAL A 193 -0.44 9.42 -0.94
CA VAL A 193 -0.61 10.82 -1.38
C VAL A 193 0.53 11.22 -2.33
N VAL A 194 1.78 10.97 -1.94
CA VAL A 194 2.94 11.28 -2.78
C VAL A 194 2.90 10.48 -4.08
N SER A 195 2.51 9.19 -4.03
CA SER A 195 2.33 8.35 -5.22
C SER A 195 1.31 8.95 -6.19
N THR A 196 0.17 9.41 -5.67
CA THR A 196 -0.87 10.06 -6.46
C THR A 196 -0.34 11.34 -7.11
N ILE A 197 0.36 12.20 -6.36
CA ILE A 197 0.96 13.43 -6.91
C ILE A 197 1.96 13.10 -8.04
N VAL A 198 2.84 12.13 -7.81
CA VAL A 198 3.84 11.68 -8.79
C VAL A 198 3.18 11.13 -10.06
N LEU A 199 2.08 10.38 -9.93
CA LEU A 199 1.30 9.87 -11.06
C LEU A 199 0.72 11.02 -11.90
N PHE A 200 0.17 12.04 -11.25
CA PHE A 200 -0.35 13.23 -11.94
C PHE A 200 0.76 14.03 -12.63
N MET A 201 1.91 14.21 -11.97
CA MET A 201 3.07 14.89 -12.53
C MET A 201 3.62 14.15 -13.76
N SER A 202 3.70 12.82 -13.70
CA SER A 202 4.10 12.02 -14.85
C SER A 202 3.17 12.22 -16.03
N HIS A 203 1.85 12.06 -15.84
CA HIS A 203 0.92 12.21 -16.95
C HIS A 203 0.97 13.62 -17.56
N LYS A 204 1.17 14.67 -16.74
CA LYS A 204 1.35 16.03 -17.25
C LYS A 204 2.63 16.18 -18.09
N HIS A 205 3.74 15.54 -17.69
CA HIS A 205 4.97 15.55 -18.47
C HIS A 205 4.81 14.73 -19.76
N ASP A 206 4.19 13.56 -19.68
CA ASP A 206 3.92 12.69 -20.82
C ASP A 206 3.03 13.39 -21.86
N ASP A 207 2.06 14.20 -21.42
CA ASP A 207 1.19 15.00 -22.28
C ASP A 207 1.94 16.15 -23.00
N GLN A 208 3.03 16.67 -22.42
CA GLN A 208 3.77 17.83 -22.95
C GLN A 208 5.02 17.47 -23.74
N PHE A 209 5.72 16.40 -23.35
CA PHE A 209 7.08 16.10 -23.83
C PHE A 209 7.28 14.62 -24.21
N GLY A 210 6.26 13.77 -24.03
CA GLY A 210 6.39 12.31 -24.15
C GLY A 210 7.05 11.66 -22.93
N PRO A 211 7.17 10.32 -22.89
CA PRO A 211 7.60 9.56 -21.71
C PRO A 211 9.10 9.66 -21.38
N LYS A 212 9.90 10.20 -22.31
CA LYS A 212 11.37 10.26 -22.19
C LYS A 212 11.82 11.53 -21.47
N SER A 213 12.77 11.37 -20.54
CA SER A 213 13.40 12.50 -19.86
C SER A 213 14.28 13.29 -20.83
N ASN A 214 14.67 14.53 -20.48
CA ASN A 214 15.61 15.32 -21.28
C ASN A 214 16.94 14.56 -21.54
N TYR A 215 17.37 13.72 -20.59
CA TYR A 215 18.54 12.86 -20.71
C TYR A 215 18.32 11.67 -21.66
N GLY A 216 17.11 11.09 -21.66
CA GLY A 216 16.74 10.06 -22.63
C GLY A 216 16.68 10.61 -24.06
N ARG A 217 16.18 11.84 -24.23
CA ARG A 217 16.19 12.55 -25.52
C ARG A 217 17.60 12.89 -25.99
N SER A 218 18.50 13.34 -25.11
CA SER A 218 19.89 13.62 -25.49
C SER A 218 20.70 12.37 -25.86
N LEU A 219 20.38 11.22 -25.27
CA LEU A 219 20.96 9.92 -25.65
C LEU A 219 20.54 9.46 -27.04
N GLU A 220 19.29 9.73 -27.43
CA GLU A 220 18.74 9.34 -28.73
C GLU A 220 19.11 10.33 -29.84
N SER A 221 19.24 11.63 -29.50
CA SER A 221 19.77 12.65 -30.41
C SER A 221 21.29 12.59 -30.62
N GLY A 222 22.02 11.74 -29.89
CA GLY A 222 23.48 11.61 -30.01
C GLY A 222 24.31 12.69 -29.29
N ASP A 223 23.67 13.71 -28.70
CA ASP A 223 24.33 14.85 -28.03
C ASP A 223 25.27 14.46 -26.86
N VAL A 224 25.11 13.26 -26.29
CA VAL A 224 25.98 12.78 -25.20
C VAL A 224 27.24 12.11 -25.75
N ALA A 225 27.20 11.54 -26.96
CA ALA A 225 28.37 10.96 -27.61
C ALA A 225 29.37 12.04 -28.06
N ASP A 226 28.88 13.21 -28.48
CA ASP A 226 29.73 14.34 -28.87
C ASP A 226 30.42 15.02 -27.67
N LYS A 227 29.88 14.89 -26.44
CA LYS A 227 30.51 15.50 -25.24
C LYS A 227 31.59 14.64 -24.59
N GLU A 228 31.62 13.33 -24.83
CA GLU A 228 32.73 12.47 -24.39
C GLU A 228 33.87 12.44 -25.42
N GLY A 229 33.61 12.72 -26.71
CA GLY A 229 34.67 12.82 -27.73
C GLY A 229 35.56 14.06 -27.61
N ASP A 230 35.01 15.18 -27.13
CA ASP A 230 35.76 16.44 -26.97
C ASP A 230 36.61 16.51 -25.68
N VAL A 231 36.46 15.56 -24.75
CA VAL A 231 37.26 15.51 -23.51
C VAL A 231 38.50 14.60 -23.64
N GLU A 232 38.52 13.70 -24.62
CA GLU A 232 39.71 12.87 -24.93
C GLU A 232 40.69 13.53 -25.92
N SER A 233 40.44 14.78 -26.34
CA SER A 233 41.25 15.50 -27.34
C SER A 233 41.88 16.82 -26.85
N GLU A 234 42.13 16.95 -25.54
CA GLU A 234 43.09 17.93 -24.95
C GLU A 234 44.22 17.24 -24.18
#